data_AF-A0A7L2Z211-F1
#
_entry.id   AF-A0A7L2Z211-F1
#
_cell.length_a   1.000
_cell.length_b   1.000
_cell.length_c   1.000
_cell.angle_alpha   90.00
_cell.angle_beta   90.00
_cell.angle_gamma   90.00
#
_symmetry.space_group_name_H-M   'P 1'
#
loop_
_entity.id
_entity.type
_entity.pdbx_description
1 polymer ?
#
loop_
_entity_poly.entity_id
_entity_poly.type
_entity_poly.pdbx_seq_one_letter_code
_entity_poly.pdbx_strand_id
1 'polypeptide(L)'
;MRLCERSLPPARRRGILLLVTLLLVAVLALHSTSWTCPEGHHTTAPNDPHCRQRLYQALELSPEQRINCSGIIHGDVNAIQEAQISNLEMVKKRVSLTPGDYLNMTKDCSNFRMSRRFIEFPLSQEEAEFPIAYSMVIHNKIEMFERLLRSIYAPQNIYCVHIDSKSPADFQEAVRAIVACFPNVFVASRLERVIYASWSRVQADLNCMQDLLQSPVQWHYILNTCGTDFPIKTNAEIVRVLKVLQGQNSMESEKPSAFKERRWKYHYKVGNAISQTDKQKVPPPHSSPMFTGNAYIVVTRAFVQHIFENPTAQQFLEWAKDTYSPDEHIWATLNRMPGVPGAVPQNDKFQLSDMNALPRLVKWAYMEGDTSKGAPYPPCTGKHQRSVCIYGAGDLPWMLQQHHLLANKFDPMVDDVAIQCLEEHLRHSALYGRGL
;
A
#
# COMPACT_ATOMS: atom_id res chain seq x y z
N MET A 1 -66.03 -65.56 26.60
CA MET A 1 -64.74 -64.90 26.89
C MET A 1 -63.98 -64.73 25.57
N ARG A 2 -64.14 -63.60 24.87
CA ARG A 2 -63.26 -63.17 23.76
C ARG A 2 -63.13 -61.65 23.86
N LEU A 3 -61.88 -61.19 23.97
CA LEU A 3 -61.48 -59.80 24.18
C LEU A 3 -61.48 -59.04 22.84
N CYS A 4 -62.04 -57.82 22.86
CA CYS A 4 -62.02 -56.86 21.76
C CYS A 4 -60.63 -56.24 21.57
N GLU A 5 -60.09 -56.27 20.35
CA GLU A 5 -59.04 -55.36 19.91
C GLU A 5 -59.66 -54.00 19.53
N ARG A 6 -59.25 -52.94 20.22
CA ARG A 6 -59.64 -51.55 19.89
C ARG A 6 -58.69 -50.99 18.85
N SER A 7 -59.19 -50.79 17.64
CA SER A 7 -58.54 -49.96 16.61
C SER A 7 -58.50 -48.48 17.05
N LEU A 8 -57.31 -47.88 17.04
CA LEU A 8 -57.12 -46.45 17.32
C LEU A 8 -57.80 -45.56 16.25
N PRO A 9 -58.48 -44.47 16.65
CA PRO A 9 -59.25 -43.63 15.75
C PRO A 9 -58.37 -42.87 14.73
N PRO A 10 -58.88 -42.58 13.52
CA PRO A 10 -58.12 -42.01 12.39
C PRO A 10 -57.51 -40.62 12.68
N ALA A 11 -58.03 -39.88 13.65
CA ALA A 11 -57.47 -38.60 14.10
C ALA A 11 -56.09 -38.75 14.77
N ARG A 12 -55.83 -39.86 15.46
CA ARG A 12 -54.56 -40.11 16.17
C ARG A 12 -53.42 -40.48 15.22
N ARG A 13 -53.71 -41.16 14.10
CA ARG A 13 -52.73 -41.46 13.04
C ARG A 13 -52.28 -40.21 12.30
N ARG A 14 -53.19 -39.26 12.02
CA ARG A 14 -52.84 -37.97 11.40
C ARG A 14 -51.97 -37.10 12.31
N GLY A 15 -52.27 -37.06 13.61
CA GLY A 15 -51.46 -36.32 14.59
C GLY A 15 -50.02 -36.85 14.74
N ILE A 16 -49.84 -38.17 14.72
CA ILE A 16 -48.50 -38.79 14.78
C ILE A 16 -47.72 -38.52 13.50
N LEU A 17 -48.35 -38.61 12.32
CA LEU A 17 -47.69 -38.33 11.05
C LEU A 17 -47.24 -36.85 10.94
N LEU A 18 -48.08 -35.92 11.41
CA LEU A 18 -47.77 -34.49 11.49
C LEU A 18 -46.64 -34.17 12.47
N LEU A 19 -46.59 -34.84 13.63
CA LEU A 19 -45.48 -34.67 14.58
C LEU A 19 -44.17 -35.20 14.03
N VAL A 20 -44.19 -36.34 13.34
CA VAL A 20 -43.00 -36.94 12.72
C VAL A 20 -42.49 -36.07 11.57
N THR A 21 -43.37 -35.50 10.73
CA THR A 21 -42.95 -34.55 9.69
C THR A 21 -42.45 -33.24 10.26
N LEU A 22 -43.06 -32.69 11.32
CA LEU A 22 -42.56 -31.50 12.02
C LEU A 22 -41.20 -31.74 12.66
N LEU A 23 -40.96 -32.92 13.26
CA LEU A 23 -39.66 -33.30 13.80
C LEU A 23 -38.61 -33.50 12.72
N LEU A 24 -38.96 -34.12 11.58
CA LEU A 24 -38.06 -34.25 10.42
C LEU A 24 -37.72 -32.90 9.80
N VAL A 25 -38.69 -31.99 9.68
CA VAL A 25 -38.46 -30.62 9.21
C VAL A 25 -37.62 -29.83 10.21
N ALA A 26 -37.84 -30.01 11.53
CA ALA A 26 -37.02 -29.39 12.56
C ALA A 26 -35.59 -29.95 12.58
N VAL A 27 -35.40 -31.26 12.39
CA VAL A 27 -34.07 -31.89 12.29
C VAL A 27 -33.36 -31.49 11.00
N LEU A 28 -34.05 -31.40 9.86
CA LEU A 28 -33.50 -30.89 8.61
C LEU A 28 -33.20 -29.39 8.69
N ALA A 29 -34.02 -28.61 9.40
CA ALA A 29 -33.77 -27.19 9.68
C ALA A 29 -32.56 -27.03 10.61
N LEU A 30 -32.45 -27.85 11.67
CA LEU A 30 -31.30 -27.86 12.59
C LEU A 30 -30.01 -28.35 11.93
N HIS A 31 -30.10 -29.29 10.97
CA HIS A 31 -28.96 -29.67 10.13
C HIS A 31 -28.60 -28.61 9.08
N SER A 32 -29.57 -27.85 8.58
CA SER A 32 -29.31 -26.70 7.70
C SER A 32 -28.71 -25.49 8.43
N THR A 33 -28.92 -25.39 9.75
CA THR A 33 -28.33 -24.34 10.60
C THR A 33 -27.00 -24.75 11.23
N SER A 34 -26.62 -26.03 11.20
CA SER A 34 -25.32 -26.53 11.67
C SER A 34 -24.24 -26.57 10.58
N TRP A 35 -24.24 -25.62 9.64
CA TRP A 35 -23.10 -25.42 8.75
C TRP A 35 -22.01 -24.70 9.55
N THR A 36 -21.26 -25.48 10.31
CA THR A 36 -20.03 -25.03 10.95
C THR A 36 -19.04 -24.72 9.84
N CYS A 37 -18.87 -23.45 9.51
CA CYS A 37 -17.72 -23.02 8.73
C CYS A 37 -16.46 -23.42 9.49
N PRO A 38 -15.42 -23.97 8.84
CA PRO A 38 -14.17 -24.28 9.51
C PRO A 38 -13.68 -23.02 10.24
N GLU A 39 -13.56 -23.10 11.57
CA GLU A 39 -12.89 -22.07 12.34
C GLU A 39 -11.38 -22.25 12.09
N GLY A 40 -10.79 -21.28 11.39
CA GLY A 40 -9.35 -21.05 11.49
C GLY A 40 -8.54 -21.24 10.21
N HIS A 41 -7.62 -20.28 10.03
CA HIS A 41 -6.23 -20.46 9.59
C HIS A 41 -5.93 -21.39 8.39
N HIS A 42 -6.86 -21.57 7.46
CA HIS A 42 -6.53 -22.20 6.19
C HIS A 42 -5.89 -21.19 5.24
N THR A 43 -4.87 -21.64 4.50
CA THR A 43 -4.05 -20.86 3.55
C THR A 43 -4.80 -20.35 2.32
N THR A 44 -6.13 -20.50 2.29
CA THR A 44 -7.01 -20.10 1.18
C THR A 44 -8.40 -19.79 1.74
N ALA A 45 -9.15 -18.89 1.09
CA ALA A 45 -10.55 -18.66 1.41
C ALA A 45 -11.38 -19.97 1.32
N PRO A 46 -12.44 -20.15 2.13
CA PRO A 46 -13.32 -21.31 2.03
C PRO A 46 -13.89 -21.45 0.61
N ASN A 47 -13.87 -22.68 0.08
CA ASN A 47 -14.51 -22.97 -1.21
C ASN A 47 -16.04 -22.87 -1.14
N ASP A 48 -16.62 -23.06 0.05
CA ASP A 48 -18.05 -22.90 0.27
C ASP A 48 -18.45 -21.41 0.15
N PRO A 49 -19.39 -21.06 -0.75
CA PRO A 49 -19.77 -19.67 -0.98
C PRO A 49 -20.33 -18.97 0.25
N HIS A 50 -21.06 -19.68 1.12
CA HIS A 50 -21.67 -19.11 2.32
C HIS A 50 -20.62 -18.81 3.39
N CYS A 51 -19.69 -19.74 3.61
CA CYS A 51 -18.56 -19.51 4.51
C CYS A 51 -17.62 -18.42 3.99
N ARG A 52 -17.39 -18.34 2.68
CA ARG A 52 -16.63 -17.25 2.07
C ARG A 52 -17.31 -15.90 2.28
N GLN A 53 -18.63 -15.82 2.08
CA GLN A 53 -19.38 -14.59 2.31
C GLN A 53 -19.30 -14.13 3.77
N ARG A 54 -19.46 -15.05 4.73
CA ARG A 54 -19.30 -14.74 6.16
C ARG A 54 -17.89 -14.23 6.50
N LEU A 55 -16.86 -14.85 5.93
CA LEU A 55 -15.47 -14.43 6.10
C LEU A 55 -15.24 -13.03 5.53
N TYR A 56 -15.75 -12.75 4.33
CA TYR A 56 -15.59 -11.44 3.69
C TYR A 56 -16.32 -10.35 4.46
N GLN A 57 -17.53 -10.61 4.97
CA GLN A 57 -18.24 -9.69 5.85
C GLN A 57 -17.45 -9.38 7.14
N ALA A 58 -16.77 -10.36 7.74
CA ALA A 58 -15.92 -10.14 8.90
C ALA A 58 -14.67 -9.29 8.58
N LEU A 59 -14.25 -9.28 7.30
CA LEU A 59 -13.12 -8.51 6.79
C LEU A 59 -13.50 -7.17 6.19
N GLU A 60 -14.77 -6.82 6.04
CA GLU A 60 -15.15 -5.48 5.57
C GLU A 60 -14.57 -4.42 6.51
N LEU A 61 -14.30 -3.21 6.02
CA LEU A 61 -13.96 -2.08 6.88
C LEU A 61 -15.21 -1.22 6.97
N SER A 62 -15.82 -1.13 8.15
CA SER A 62 -17.01 -0.30 8.35
C SER A 62 -16.56 1.08 8.80
N PRO A 63 -17.03 2.17 8.18
CA PRO A 63 -16.69 3.51 8.63
C PRO A 63 -17.18 3.70 10.07
N GLU A 64 -16.40 4.42 10.88
CA GLU A 64 -16.81 4.79 12.24
C GLU A 64 -18.04 5.72 12.24
N GLN A 65 -18.41 6.25 11.07
CA GLN A 65 -19.43 7.27 10.87
C GLN A 65 -20.35 6.95 9.68
N ARG A 66 -21.51 7.61 9.63
CA ARG A 66 -22.41 7.58 8.47
C ARG A 66 -21.86 8.44 7.33
N ILE A 67 -20.73 8.04 6.75
CA ILE A 67 -20.15 8.66 5.56
C ILE A 67 -20.59 7.84 4.35
N ASN A 68 -21.09 8.52 3.31
CA ASN A 68 -21.43 7.85 2.05
C ASN A 68 -20.18 7.70 1.16
N CYS A 69 -19.28 6.79 1.53
CA CYS A 69 -18.05 6.55 0.78
C CYS A 69 -18.32 6.13 -0.67
N SER A 70 -19.35 5.31 -0.91
CA SER A 70 -19.75 4.95 -2.28
C SER A 70 -20.09 6.19 -3.12
N GLY A 71 -20.89 7.13 -2.58
CA GLY A 71 -21.17 8.40 -3.25
C GLY A 71 -19.92 9.22 -3.52
N ILE A 72 -19.02 9.33 -2.54
CA ILE A 72 -17.74 10.05 -2.68
C ILE A 72 -16.89 9.45 -3.80
N ILE A 73 -16.71 8.13 -3.83
CA ILE A 73 -15.91 7.46 -4.87
C ILE A 73 -16.49 7.69 -6.27
N HIS A 74 -17.81 7.73 -6.41
CA HIS A 74 -18.48 7.94 -7.70
C HIS A 74 -18.65 9.42 -8.08
N GLY A 75 -18.14 10.36 -7.29
CA GLY A 75 -18.21 11.79 -7.60
C GLY A 75 -19.56 12.44 -7.30
N ASP A 76 -20.36 11.86 -6.39
CA ASP A 76 -21.59 12.50 -5.91
C ASP A 76 -21.25 13.79 -5.18
N VAL A 77 -21.70 14.91 -5.76
CA VAL A 77 -21.39 16.26 -5.27
C VAL A 77 -21.90 16.48 -3.85
N ASN A 78 -23.08 15.94 -3.51
CA ASN A 78 -23.65 16.09 -2.18
C ASN A 78 -22.85 15.29 -1.16
N ALA A 79 -22.49 14.04 -1.49
CA ALA A 79 -21.68 13.19 -0.60
C ALA A 79 -20.29 13.81 -0.33
N ILE A 80 -19.66 14.39 -1.36
CA ILE A 80 -18.37 15.08 -1.23
C ILE A 80 -18.51 16.35 -0.36
N GLN A 81 -19.55 17.15 -0.60
CA GLN A 81 -19.78 18.37 0.17
C GLN A 81 -20.08 18.07 1.64
N GLU A 82 -20.91 17.06 1.92
CA GLU A 82 -21.19 16.57 3.28
C GLU A 82 -19.92 16.09 3.97
N ALA A 83 -19.06 15.33 3.27
CA ALA A 83 -17.78 14.87 3.79
C ALA A 83 -16.84 16.04 4.11
N GLN A 84 -16.74 17.05 3.24
CA GLN A 84 -15.92 18.24 3.48
C GLN A 84 -16.39 19.02 4.70
N ILE A 85 -17.71 19.21 4.87
CA ILE A 85 -18.30 19.88 6.03
C ILE A 85 -18.02 19.08 7.31
N SER A 86 -18.27 17.76 7.28
CA SER A 86 -18.02 16.87 8.42
C SER A 86 -16.54 16.89 8.83
N ASN A 87 -15.62 16.87 7.87
CA ASN A 87 -14.18 16.89 8.12
C ASN A 87 -13.73 18.17 8.86
N LEU A 88 -14.31 19.34 8.55
CA LEU A 88 -14.02 20.61 9.25
C LEU A 88 -14.37 20.56 10.75
N GLU A 89 -15.43 19.83 11.11
CA GLU A 89 -15.82 19.63 12.51
C GLU A 89 -15.00 18.52 13.18
N MET A 90 -14.74 17.44 12.44
CA MET A 90 -14.15 16.21 12.96
C MET A 90 -12.64 16.31 13.19
N VAL A 91 -11.90 17.04 12.35
CA VAL A 91 -10.44 17.25 12.56
C VAL A 91 -10.16 17.85 13.95
N LYS A 92 -11.09 18.64 14.50
CA LYS A 92 -10.96 19.21 15.85
C LYS A 92 -11.26 18.23 16.99
N LYS A 93 -12.04 17.19 16.72
CA LYS A 93 -12.50 16.21 17.72
C LYS A 93 -11.77 14.87 17.62
N ARG A 94 -11.03 14.63 16.54
CA ARG A 94 -10.34 13.37 16.29
C ARG A 94 -9.30 13.09 17.35
N VAL A 95 -9.34 11.87 17.88
CA VAL A 95 -8.27 11.29 18.69
C VAL A 95 -7.55 10.27 17.82
N SER A 96 -6.29 10.54 17.47
CA SER A 96 -5.46 9.59 16.71
C SER A 96 -4.96 8.47 17.64
N LEU A 97 -4.81 7.27 17.08
CA LEU A 97 -4.18 6.16 17.80
C LEU A 97 -2.71 6.47 18.05
N THR A 98 -2.31 6.35 19.31
CA THR A 98 -0.96 6.65 19.79
C THR A 98 -0.05 5.42 19.71
N PRO A 99 1.28 5.59 19.77
CA PRO A 99 2.19 4.45 19.90
C PRO A 99 1.85 3.53 21.08
N GLY A 100 1.41 4.10 22.22
CA GLY A 100 0.98 3.34 23.39
C GLY A 100 -0.25 2.45 23.15
N ASP A 101 -1.21 2.94 22.36
CA ASP A 101 -2.38 2.14 21.99
C ASP A 101 -1.96 0.91 21.17
N TYR A 102 -1.06 1.09 20.20
CA TYR A 102 -0.52 -0.01 19.40
C TYR A 102 0.26 -1.01 20.25
N LEU A 103 1.13 -0.54 21.15
CA LEU A 103 1.84 -1.41 22.09
C LEU A 103 0.90 -2.26 22.95
N ASN A 104 -0.25 -1.72 23.33
CA ASN A 104 -1.25 -2.48 24.08
C ASN A 104 -1.99 -3.49 23.19
N MET A 105 -2.42 -3.09 22.00
CA MET A 105 -3.13 -3.97 21.06
C MET A 105 -2.26 -5.14 20.59
N THR A 106 -0.97 -4.93 20.33
CA THR A 106 -0.05 -5.95 19.80
C THR A 106 0.44 -6.96 20.85
N LYS A 107 0.03 -6.85 22.12
CA LYS A 107 0.30 -7.89 23.13
C LYS A 107 -0.33 -9.23 22.78
N ASP A 108 -1.47 -9.19 22.07
CA ASP A 108 -2.12 -10.35 21.48
C ASP A 108 -2.16 -10.16 19.97
N CYS A 109 -1.18 -10.73 19.26
CA CYS A 109 -1.08 -10.59 17.80
C CYS A 109 -2.25 -11.22 17.04
N SER A 110 -2.88 -12.26 17.59
CA SER A 110 -4.05 -12.87 16.96
C SER A 110 -5.25 -11.94 17.06
N ASN A 111 -5.50 -11.37 18.24
CA ASN A 111 -6.55 -10.38 18.43
C ASN A 111 -6.24 -9.07 17.67
N PHE A 112 -4.98 -8.62 17.61
CA PHE A 112 -4.59 -7.45 16.83
C PHE A 112 -4.93 -7.64 15.35
N ARG A 113 -4.48 -8.72 14.71
CA ARG A 113 -4.74 -8.98 13.29
C ARG A 113 -6.24 -9.11 13.00
N MET A 114 -6.99 -9.77 13.87
CA MET A 114 -8.44 -9.94 13.77
C MET A 114 -9.18 -8.60 13.93
N SER A 115 -8.93 -7.87 15.02
CA SER A 115 -9.60 -6.60 15.34
C SER A 115 -9.29 -5.50 14.35
N ARG A 116 -8.06 -5.46 13.82
CA ARG A 116 -7.64 -4.54 12.76
C ARG A 116 -8.04 -5.02 11.36
N ARG A 117 -8.61 -6.22 11.25
CA ARG A 117 -9.14 -6.83 10.00
C ARG A 117 -8.05 -6.98 8.92
N PHE A 118 -6.91 -7.56 9.26
CA PHE A 118 -5.90 -7.95 8.28
C PHE A 118 -6.36 -9.16 7.46
N ILE A 119 -5.99 -9.20 6.18
CA ILE A 119 -6.26 -10.34 5.29
C ILE A 119 -5.09 -11.32 5.41
N GLU A 120 -5.31 -12.46 6.05
CA GLU A 120 -4.24 -13.42 6.40
C GLU A 120 -4.13 -14.63 5.44
N PHE A 121 -4.82 -14.59 4.30
CA PHE A 121 -4.77 -15.62 3.25
C PHE A 121 -4.72 -14.96 1.87
N PRO A 122 -4.07 -15.56 0.86
CA PRO A 122 -4.15 -15.08 -0.52
C PRO A 122 -5.61 -15.11 -1.01
N LEU A 123 -6.05 -14.04 -1.67
CA LEU A 123 -7.42 -13.93 -2.18
C LEU A 123 -7.61 -14.70 -3.50
N SER A 124 -6.55 -14.87 -4.29
CA SER A 124 -6.53 -15.64 -5.55
C SER A 124 -5.22 -16.41 -5.74
N GLN A 125 -5.26 -17.43 -6.61
CA GLN A 125 -4.05 -18.14 -7.04
C GLN A 125 -3.09 -17.22 -7.82
N GLU A 126 -3.63 -16.32 -8.64
CA GLU A 126 -2.84 -15.34 -9.38
C GLU A 126 -1.99 -14.46 -8.45
N GLU A 127 -2.57 -14.02 -7.33
CA GLU A 127 -1.85 -13.24 -6.33
C GLU A 127 -0.85 -14.08 -5.54
N ALA A 128 -1.21 -15.33 -5.20
CA ALA A 128 -0.33 -16.25 -4.47
C ALA A 128 0.96 -16.56 -5.24
N GLU A 129 0.87 -16.67 -6.57
CA GLU A 129 1.97 -16.99 -7.48
C GLU A 129 2.79 -15.77 -7.93
N PHE A 130 2.40 -14.56 -7.52
CA PHE A 130 3.13 -13.33 -7.87
C PHE A 130 3.48 -12.49 -6.63
N PRO A 131 4.40 -12.95 -5.75
CA PRO A 131 4.78 -12.19 -4.57
C PRO A 131 5.42 -10.83 -4.91
N ILE A 132 5.03 -9.81 -4.15
CA ILE A 132 5.54 -8.44 -4.24
C ILE A 132 6.36 -8.13 -2.98
N ALA A 133 7.47 -7.40 -3.16
CA ALA A 133 8.24 -6.84 -2.06
C ALA A 133 7.91 -5.36 -1.84
N TYR A 134 7.92 -4.92 -0.59
CA TYR A 134 7.78 -3.51 -0.22
C TYR A 134 8.94 -3.02 0.64
N SER A 135 9.51 -1.86 0.29
CA SER A 135 10.41 -1.09 1.15
C SER A 135 9.65 0.09 1.74
N MET A 136 9.40 0.08 3.05
CA MET A 136 8.59 1.08 3.74
C MET A 136 9.46 1.98 4.61
N VAL A 137 9.72 3.21 4.16
CA VAL A 137 10.54 4.18 4.92
C VAL A 137 9.64 5.10 5.75
N ILE A 138 9.68 4.95 7.07
CA ILE A 138 8.78 5.65 8.00
C ILE A 138 9.54 6.38 9.11
N HIS A 139 8.95 7.44 9.65
CA HIS A 139 9.57 8.23 10.73
C HIS A 139 8.59 8.78 11.78
N ASN A 140 7.28 8.70 11.55
CA ASN A 140 6.23 9.16 12.46
C ASN A 140 4.86 8.58 12.06
N LYS A 141 3.79 9.03 12.76
CA LYS A 141 2.37 8.71 12.50
C LYS A 141 2.08 7.22 12.46
N ILE A 142 2.12 6.59 13.63
CA ILE A 142 1.95 5.14 13.79
C ILE A 142 0.63 4.62 13.20
N GLU A 143 -0.45 5.39 13.33
CA GLU A 143 -1.75 5.04 12.74
C GLU A 143 -1.70 4.99 11.21
N MET A 144 -0.97 5.90 10.56
CA MET A 144 -0.80 5.85 9.10
C MET A 144 0.06 4.69 8.65
N PHE A 145 1.10 4.35 9.42
CA PHE A 145 1.89 3.16 9.13
C PHE A 145 1.03 1.90 9.15
N GLU A 146 0.22 1.71 10.20
CA GLU A 146 -0.65 0.53 10.30
C GLU A 146 -1.71 0.50 9.19
N ARG A 147 -2.36 1.62 8.90
CA ARG A 147 -3.38 1.69 7.83
C ARG A 147 -2.80 1.42 6.46
N LEU A 148 -1.61 1.98 6.16
CA LEU A 148 -0.89 1.67 4.93
C LEU A 148 -0.57 0.18 4.88
N LEU A 149 0.05 -0.38 5.93
CA LEU A 149 0.41 -1.80 6.00
C LEU A 149 -0.82 -2.67 5.78
N ARG A 150 -1.93 -2.42 6.50
CA ARG A 150 -3.20 -3.15 6.36
C ARG A 150 -3.77 -3.12 4.94
N SER A 151 -3.66 -2.00 4.25
CA SER A 151 -4.20 -1.84 2.89
C SER A 151 -3.35 -2.51 1.81
N ILE A 152 -2.06 -2.77 2.08
CA ILE A 152 -1.16 -3.45 1.14
C ILE A 152 -0.77 -4.86 1.57
N TYR A 153 -1.13 -5.28 2.79
CA TYR A 153 -0.73 -6.57 3.35
C TYR A 153 -1.40 -7.73 2.62
N ALA A 154 -0.58 -8.68 2.19
CA ALA A 154 -0.98 -10.01 1.75
C ALA A 154 0.06 -11.02 2.26
N PRO A 155 -0.34 -12.22 2.69
CA PRO A 155 0.56 -13.17 3.37
C PRO A 155 1.67 -13.73 2.46
N GLN A 156 1.47 -13.73 1.14
CA GLN A 156 2.48 -14.19 0.18
C GLN A 156 3.54 -13.13 -0.16
N ASN A 157 3.25 -11.84 0.10
CA ASN A 157 4.16 -10.73 -0.15
C ASN A 157 5.23 -10.64 0.96
N ILE A 158 6.18 -9.72 0.82
CA ILE A 158 7.24 -9.50 1.82
C ILE A 158 7.47 -7.99 2.06
N TYR A 159 7.60 -7.59 3.32
CA TYR A 159 7.63 -6.18 3.71
C TYR A 159 8.85 -5.88 4.58
N CYS A 160 9.72 -5.00 4.11
CA CYS A 160 10.78 -4.43 4.91
C CYS A 160 10.39 -3.03 5.39
N VAL A 161 10.53 -2.78 6.70
CA VAL A 161 10.23 -1.50 7.33
C VAL A 161 11.52 -0.85 7.80
N HIS A 162 11.89 0.26 7.17
CA HIS A 162 12.98 1.11 7.63
C HIS A 162 12.43 2.21 8.54
N ILE A 163 12.76 2.14 9.82
CA ILE A 163 12.42 3.15 10.83
C ILE A 163 13.57 4.16 10.91
N ASP A 164 13.29 5.45 10.71
CA ASP A 164 14.32 6.49 10.90
C ASP A 164 14.87 6.43 12.34
N SER A 165 16.20 6.33 12.48
CA SER A 165 16.83 6.17 13.80
C SER A 165 16.63 7.37 14.72
N LYS A 166 16.25 8.55 14.17
CA LYS A 166 15.92 9.74 14.97
C LYS A 166 14.46 9.82 15.41
N SER A 167 13.62 8.86 15.02
CA SER A 167 12.22 8.81 15.46
C SER A 167 12.10 8.63 16.98
N PRO A 168 11.02 9.14 17.61
CA PRO A 168 10.75 8.93 19.03
C PRO A 168 10.79 7.45 19.43
N ALA A 169 11.30 7.15 20.63
CA ALA A 169 11.53 5.77 21.08
C ALA A 169 10.23 4.95 21.15
N ASP A 170 9.15 5.55 21.64
CA ASP A 170 7.81 4.97 21.70
C ASP A 170 7.27 4.61 20.31
N PHE A 171 7.50 5.47 19.32
CA PHE A 171 7.17 5.17 17.92
C PHE A 171 7.96 3.98 17.39
N GLN A 172 9.28 3.93 17.63
CA GLN A 172 10.10 2.80 17.17
C GLN A 172 9.67 1.48 17.83
N GLU A 173 9.33 1.51 19.12
CA GLU A 173 8.82 0.35 19.86
C GLU A 173 7.48 -0.13 19.30
N ALA A 174 6.53 0.78 19.08
CA ALA A 174 5.23 0.46 18.51
C ALA A 174 5.33 -0.14 17.10
N VAL A 175 6.21 0.40 16.25
CA VAL A 175 6.46 -0.20 14.92
C VAL A 175 6.98 -1.64 15.07
N ARG A 176 7.99 -1.86 15.92
CA ARG A 176 8.54 -3.21 16.14
C ARG A 176 7.47 -4.17 16.66
N ALA A 177 6.58 -3.72 17.53
CA ALA A 177 5.50 -4.53 18.08
C ALA A 177 4.45 -4.90 17.01
N ILE A 178 4.08 -3.96 16.12
CA ILE A 178 3.19 -4.26 14.97
C ILE A 178 3.87 -5.26 14.04
N VAL A 179 5.12 -5.00 13.66
CA VAL A 179 5.89 -5.85 12.73
C VAL A 179 6.00 -7.28 13.26
N ALA A 180 6.25 -7.46 14.56
CA ALA A 180 6.36 -8.78 15.19
C ALA A 180 5.08 -9.64 15.09
N CYS A 181 3.92 -9.05 14.78
CA CYS A 181 2.68 -9.80 14.59
C CYS A 181 2.53 -10.47 13.22
N PHE A 182 3.48 -10.26 12.30
CA PHE A 182 3.41 -10.80 10.95
C PHE A 182 4.71 -11.55 10.58
N PRO A 183 4.61 -12.77 10.01
CA PRO A 183 5.81 -13.57 9.68
C PRO A 183 6.58 -13.04 8.46
N ASN A 184 5.94 -12.25 7.61
CA ASN A 184 6.45 -11.71 6.35
C ASN A 184 6.64 -10.18 6.39
N VAL A 185 6.67 -9.59 7.59
CA VAL A 185 7.02 -8.18 7.80
C VAL A 185 8.22 -8.16 8.74
N PHE A 186 9.24 -7.37 8.42
CA PHE A 186 10.43 -7.25 9.27
C PHE A 186 10.98 -5.82 9.26
N VAL A 187 11.69 -5.45 10.32
CA VAL A 187 12.43 -4.19 10.39
C VAL A 187 13.78 -4.37 9.71
N ALA A 188 14.19 -3.38 8.90
CA ALA A 188 15.49 -3.39 8.24
C ALA A 188 16.63 -3.64 9.24
N SER A 189 17.60 -4.46 8.85
CA SER A 189 18.77 -4.83 9.64
C SER A 189 19.68 -3.63 9.96
N ARG A 190 19.60 -2.58 9.13
CA ARG A 190 20.33 -1.31 9.28
C ARG A 190 19.38 -0.13 9.17
N LEU A 191 19.39 0.72 10.19
CA LEU A 191 18.56 1.91 10.28
C LEU A 191 19.40 3.18 10.13
N GLU A 192 19.02 4.03 9.19
CA GLU A 192 19.65 5.30 8.89
C GLU A 192 19.01 6.45 9.65
N ARG A 193 19.83 7.44 10.01
CA ARG A 193 19.34 8.76 10.41
C ARG A 193 19.04 9.56 9.14
N VAL A 194 17.78 9.57 8.71
CA VAL A 194 17.44 10.14 7.40
C VAL A 194 17.45 11.67 7.46
N ILE A 195 18.24 12.33 6.63
CA ILE A 195 18.31 13.79 6.49
C ILE A 195 17.75 14.16 5.12
N TYR A 196 16.83 15.14 5.10
CA TYR A 196 16.15 15.59 3.89
C TYR A 196 17.15 15.95 2.77
N ALA A 197 16.85 15.49 1.55
CA ALA A 197 17.67 15.69 0.35
C ALA A 197 19.10 15.12 0.43
N SER A 198 19.41 14.25 1.39
CA SER A 198 20.72 13.61 1.50
C SER A 198 20.69 12.13 1.10
N TRP A 199 21.88 11.55 0.89
CA TRP A 199 22.09 10.13 0.62
C TRP A 199 21.38 9.18 1.58
N SER A 200 21.26 9.54 2.86
CA SER A 200 20.60 8.70 3.87
C SER A 200 19.18 8.27 3.48
N ARG A 201 18.45 9.07 2.67
CA ARG A 201 17.15 8.67 2.14
C ARG A 201 17.26 7.49 1.18
N VAL A 202 18.25 7.50 0.29
CA VAL A 202 18.55 6.39 -0.62
C VAL A 202 19.03 5.18 0.16
N GLN A 203 19.94 5.39 1.11
CA GLN A 203 20.52 4.32 1.91
C GLN A 203 19.43 3.54 2.68
N ALA A 204 18.39 4.22 3.16
CA ALA A 204 17.25 3.57 3.80
C ALA A 204 16.56 2.53 2.89
N ASP A 205 16.32 2.87 1.61
CA ASP A 205 15.75 1.93 0.64
C ASP A 205 16.76 0.82 0.29
N LEU A 206 18.05 1.15 0.12
CA LEU A 206 19.10 0.16 -0.16
C LEU A 206 19.23 -0.87 0.98
N ASN A 207 19.13 -0.44 2.24
CA ASN A 207 19.16 -1.34 3.38
C ASN A 207 17.99 -2.34 3.32
N CYS A 208 16.78 -1.87 3.03
CA CYS A 208 15.64 -2.76 2.84
C CYS A 208 15.78 -3.67 1.62
N MET A 209 16.24 -3.15 0.49
CA MET A 209 16.49 -3.92 -0.72
C MET A 209 17.47 -5.08 -0.47
N GLN A 210 18.55 -4.82 0.27
CA GLN A 210 19.54 -5.83 0.63
C GLN A 210 18.93 -6.94 1.48
N ASP A 211 18.15 -6.61 2.50
CA ASP A 211 17.49 -7.60 3.36
C ASP A 211 16.41 -8.39 2.60
N LEU A 212 15.64 -7.72 1.73
CA LEU A 212 14.62 -8.35 0.90
C LEU A 212 15.22 -9.38 -0.07
N LEU A 213 16.43 -9.16 -0.58
CA LEU A 213 17.13 -10.15 -1.42
C LEU A 213 17.49 -11.43 -0.63
N GLN A 214 17.65 -11.34 0.69
CA GLN A 214 17.94 -12.49 1.57
C GLN A 214 16.67 -13.24 2.00
N SER A 215 15.48 -12.69 1.72
CA SER A 215 14.22 -13.35 2.05
C SER A 215 14.05 -14.65 1.25
N PRO A 216 13.50 -15.73 1.86
CA PRO A 216 13.15 -16.94 1.12
C PRO A 216 12.04 -16.70 0.09
N VAL A 217 11.23 -15.65 0.25
CA VAL A 217 10.15 -15.29 -0.67
C VAL A 217 10.75 -14.87 -2.03
N GLN A 218 10.39 -15.59 -3.09
CA GLN A 218 10.82 -15.30 -4.45
C GLN A 218 9.93 -14.21 -5.08
N TRP A 219 10.06 -12.99 -4.57
CA TRP A 219 9.31 -11.84 -5.06
C TRP A 219 9.76 -11.37 -6.45
N HIS A 220 8.83 -10.82 -7.23
CA HIS A 220 9.08 -10.39 -8.62
C HIS A 220 9.51 -8.93 -8.72
N TYR A 221 8.81 -8.05 -8.01
CA TYR A 221 8.99 -6.61 -8.04
C TYR A 221 9.06 -6.05 -6.62
N ILE A 222 9.80 -4.95 -6.46
CA ILE A 222 9.76 -4.12 -5.27
C ILE A 222 9.08 -2.79 -5.57
N LEU A 223 8.23 -2.35 -4.64
CA LEU A 223 7.66 -1.01 -4.58
C LEU A 223 8.15 -0.33 -3.30
N ASN A 224 8.71 0.86 -3.39
CA ASN A 224 9.06 1.63 -2.19
C ASN A 224 7.94 2.59 -1.80
N THR A 225 7.77 2.79 -0.50
CA THR A 225 6.77 3.68 0.10
C THR A 225 7.37 4.55 1.18
N CYS A 226 6.69 5.64 1.49
CA CYS A 226 6.88 6.47 2.66
C CYS A 226 5.62 6.50 3.53
N GLY A 227 5.75 6.95 4.79
CA GLY A 227 4.65 6.92 5.76
C GLY A 227 3.40 7.78 5.46
N THR A 228 3.34 8.50 4.34
CA THR A 228 2.16 9.27 3.90
C THR A 228 1.60 8.80 2.55
N ASP A 229 2.03 7.64 2.10
CA ASP A 229 1.52 6.98 0.91
C ASP A 229 0.26 6.17 1.21
N PHE A 230 -0.56 5.96 0.17
CA PHE A 230 -1.67 5.03 0.23
C PHE A 230 -1.89 4.35 -1.13
N PRO A 231 -2.27 3.05 -1.17
CA PRO A 231 -2.63 2.39 -2.42
C PRO A 231 -3.89 3.00 -3.05
N ILE A 232 -3.95 2.97 -4.38
CA ILE A 232 -5.16 3.31 -5.17
C ILE A 232 -5.56 2.15 -6.11
N LYS A 233 -4.98 0.97 -5.84
CA LYS A 233 -5.19 -0.31 -6.52
C LYS A 233 -5.14 -1.42 -5.46
N THR A 234 -5.96 -2.45 -5.64
CA THR A 234 -5.92 -3.70 -4.87
C THR A 234 -4.65 -4.48 -5.17
N ASN A 235 -4.28 -5.45 -4.32
CA ASN A 235 -3.13 -6.32 -4.57
C ASN A 235 -3.25 -7.07 -5.90
N ALA A 236 -4.44 -7.61 -6.24
CA ALA A 236 -4.70 -8.24 -7.54
C ALA A 236 -4.49 -7.29 -8.73
N GLU A 237 -4.95 -6.04 -8.64
CA GLU A 237 -4.72 -5.04 -9.70
C GLU A 237 -3.24 -4.68 -9.83
N ILE A 238 -2.53 -4.52 -8.70
CA ILE A 238 -1.08 -4.29 -8.70
C ILE A 238 -0.37 -5.47 -9.40
N VAL A 239 -0.68 -6.72 -9.03
CA VAL A 239 -0.13 -7.93 -9.65
C VAL A 239 -0.34 -7.92 -11.18
N ARG A 240 -1.56 -7.61 -11.64
CA ARG A 240 -1.88 -7.56 -13.08
C ARG A 240 -1.08 -6.49 -13.81
N VAL A 241 -1.00 -5.28 -13.25
CA VAL A 241 -0.22 -4.19 -13.84
C VAL A 241 1.26 -4.57 -13.91
N LEU A 242 1.81 -5.20 -12.86
CA LEU A 242 3.21 -5.64 -12.84
C LEU A 242 3.48 -6.77 -13.85
N LYS A 243 2.54 -7.70 -14.05
CA LYS A 243 2.65 -8.74 -15.09
C LYS A 243 2.73 -8.13 -16.50
N VAL A 244 1.99 -7.04 -16.76
CA VAL A 244 2.03 -6.32 -18.05
C VAL A 244 3.40 -5.71 -18.33
N LEU A 245 4.19 -5.37 -17.30
CA LEU A 245 5.55 -4.85 -17.49
C LEU A 245 6.54 -5.88 -18.07
N GLN A 246 6.23 -7.18 -18.01
CA GLN A 246 7.06 -8.25 -18.59
C GLN A 246 8.55 -8.16 -18.23
N GLY A 247 8.88 -7.83 -16.98
CA GLY A 247 10.26 -7.71 -16.49
C GLY A 247 10.91 -6.34 -16.74
N GLN A 248 10.17 -5.36 -17.27
CA GLN A 248 10.61 -3.96 -17.30
C GLN A 248 10.34 -3.28 -15.97
N ASN A 249 11.15 -2.27 -15.64
CA ASN A 249 10.92 -1.39 -14.51
C ASN A 249 10.00 -0.23 -14.92
N SER A 250 9.41 0.45 -13.93
CA SER A 250 8.65 1.68 -14.16
C SER A 250 8.98 2.72 -13.10
N MET A 251 9.45 3.89 -13.54
CA MET A 251 9.71 5.07 -12.70
C MET A 251 9.81 6.32 -13.58
N GLU A 252 9.64 7.49 -12.98
CA GLU A 252 9.91 8.77 -13.64
C GLU A 252 11.38 8.79 -14.09
N SER A 253 11.62 9.05 -15.37
CA SER A 253 12.96 9.17 -15.94
C SER A 253 12.93 10.12 -17.15
N GLU A 254 13.26 11.38 -16.88
CA GLU A 254 13.23 12.47 -17.82
C GLU A 254 14.60 13.11 -17.98
N LYS A 255 14.77 13.85 -19.07
CA LYS A 255 15.96 14.68 -19.26
C LYS A 255 16.06 15.73 -18.15
N PRO A 256 17.25 15.93 -17.57
CA PRO A 256 17.40 16.89 -16.50
C PRO A 256 17.23 18.31 -17.03
N SER A 257 16.57 19.17 -16.24
CA SER A 257 16.62 20.60 -16.46
C SER A 257 17.97 21.16 -16.01
N ALA A 258 18.38 22.31 -16.55
CA ALA A 258 19.59 23.01 -16.13
C ALA A 258 19.63 23.29 -14.61
N PHE A 259 18.46 23.49 -14.00
CA PHE A 259 18.32 23.63 -12.56
C PHE A 259 18.61 22.32 -11.81
N LYS A 260 18.01 21.20 -12.24
CA LYS A 260 18.24 19.89 -11.61
C LYS A 260 19.70 19.43 -11.79
N GLU A 261 20.34 19.74 -12.92
CA GLU A 261 21.75 19.40 -13.14
C GLU A 261 22.71 19.96 -12.08
N ARG A 262 22.38 21.11 -11.46
CA ARG A 262 23.23 21.69 -10.41
C ARG A 262 23.39 20.76 -9.20
N ARG A 263 22.41 19.89 -8.96
CA ARG A 263 22.35 18.99 -7.79
C ARG A 263 23.47 17.96 -7.73
N TRP A 264 24.11 17.65 -8.86
CA TRP A 264 25.26 16.74 -8.92
C TRP A 264 26.51 17.35 -9.56
N LYS A 265 26.49 18.64 -9.89
CA LYS A 265 27.70 19.37 -10.35
C LYS A 265 28.63 19.75 -9.22
N TYR A 266 28.13 19.83 -7.98
CA TYR A 266 28.89 20.24 -6.81
C TYR A 266 28.80 19.19 -5.70
N HIS A 267 29.82 19.16 -4.85
CA HIS A 267 29.77 18.39 -3.61
C HIS A 267 28.83 19.07 -2.61
N TYR A 268 28.09 18.28 -1.86
CA TYR A 268 27.21 18.71 -0.78
C TYR A 268 27.68 18.12 0.54
N LYS A 269 27.55 18.91 1.62
CA LYS A 269 27.89 18.48 2.99
C LYS A 269 26.62 18.33 3.81
N VAL A 270 26.60 17.31 4.66
CA VAL A 270 25.47 17.04 5.55
C VAL A 270 25.82 17.58 6.95
N GLY A 271 25.11 18.63 7.37
CA GLY A 271 25.08 19.10 8.76
C GLY A 271 23.68 18.91 9.35
N ASN A 272 23.16 19.91 10.07
CA ASN A 272 21.74 19.95 10.46
C ASN A 272 20.80 19.97 9.24
N ALA A 273 21.28 20.56 8.14
CA ALA A 273 20.69 20.51 6.81
C ALA A 273 21.81 20.24 5.79
N ILE A 274 21.43 19.77 4.61
CA ILE A 274 22.36 19.62 3.49
C ILE A 274 22.65 20.99 2.87
N SER A 275 23.92 21.26 2.57
CA SER A 275 24.36 22.52 1.94
C SER A 275 25.33 22.26 0.79
N GLN A 276 25.22 23.07 -0.27
CA GLN A 276 26.14 23.02 -1.40
C GLN A 276 27.52 23.57 -0.96
N THR A 277 28.59 22.97 -1.48
CA THR A 277 29.95 23.51 -1.38
C THR A 277 30.39 24.14 -2.70
N ASP A 278 31.50 24.88 -2.69
CA ASP A 278 32.09 25.45 -3.89
C ASP A 278 32.91 24.43 -4.71
N LYS A 279 33.09 23.20 -4.19
CA LYS A 279 33.87 22.16 -4.86
C LYS A 279 33.02 21.49 -5.94
N GLN A 280 33.48 21.57 -7.18
CA GLN A 280 32.87 20.84 -8.30
C GLN A 280 33.16 19.33 -8.19
N LYS A 281 32.18 18.52 -8.60
CA LYS A 281 32.34 17.06 -8.72
C LYS A 281 32.95 16.71 -10.06
N VAL A 282 33.69 15.61 -10.09
CA VAL A 282 34.05 14.93 -11.34
C VAL A 282 32.80 14.36 -12.02
N PRO A 283 32.81 14.15 -13.35
CA PRO A 283 31.73 13.45 -14.04
C PRO A 283 31.41 12.09 -13.40
N PRO A 284 30.16 11.59 -13.52
CA PRO A 284 29.79 10.29 -12.99
C PRO A 284 30.65 9.17 -13.62
N PRO A 285 30.95 8.08 -12.89
CA PRO A 285 31.86 7.02 -13.33
C PRO A 285 31.21 6.06 -14.35
N HIS A 286 30.50 6.60 -15.34
CA HIS A 286 29.89 5.85 -16.43
C HIS A 286 29.72 6.74 -17.67
N SER A 287 29.54 6.13 -18.85
CA SER A 287 29.31 6.84 -20.12
C SER A 287 27.85 7.21 -20.38
N SER A 288 26.91 6.74 -19.55
CA SER A 288 25.48 7.03 -19.73
C SER A 288 25.14 8.48 -19.36
N PRO A 289 24.18 9.14 -20.03
CA PRO A 289 23.64 10.42 -19.59
C PRO A 289 22.97 10.29 -18.21
N MET A 290 22.95 11.39 -17.46
CA MET A 290 22.16 11.52 -16.23
C MET A 290 20.69 11.77 -16.58
N PHE A 291 19.80 11.18 -15.80
CA PHE A 291 18.35 11.41 -15.88
C PHE A 291 17.81 11.82 -14.51
N THR A 292 16.65 12.48 -14.50
CA THR A 292 15.96 12.86 -13.27
C THR A 292 14.60 12.21 -13.18
N GLY A 293 14.17 11.97 -11.95
CA GLY A 293 12.82 11.52 -11.64
C GLY A 293 12.46 11.91 -10.21
N ASN A 294 11.75 11.01 -9.54
CA ASN A 294 11.44 11.10 -8.12
C ASN A 294 11.94 9.86 -7.35
N ALA A 295 11.73 9.88 -6.03
CA ALA A 295 12.22 8.82 -5.15
C ALA A 295 11.48 7.48 -5.27
N TYR A 296 10.33 7.43 -5.95
CA TYR A 296 9.42 6.29 -5.96
C TYR A 296 9.58 5.43 -7.20
N ILE A 297 9.72 4.12 -7.00
CA ILE A 297 10.08 3.18 -8.05
C ILE A 297 9.25 1.89 -8.00
N VAL A 298 9.09 1.27 -9.17
CA VAL A 298 8.67 -0.12 -9.35
C VAL A 298 9.80 -0.80 -10.13
N VAL A 299 10.54 -1.70 -9.49
CA VAL A 299 11.70 -2.35 -10.12
C VAL A 299 11.72 -3.85 -9.87
N THR A 300 12.30 -4.59 -10.81
CA THR A 300 12.41 -6.05 -10.72
C THR A 300 13.41 -6.48 -9.64
N ARG A 301 13.28 -7.72 -9.16
CA ARG A 301 14.29 -8.35 -8.30
C ARG A 301 15.68 -8.37 -8.94
N ALA A 302 15.75 -8.59 -10.25
CA ALA A 302 17.00 -8.57 -11.01
C ALA A 302 17.66 -7.18 -11.03
N PHE A 303 16.88 -6.10 -11.12
CA PHE A 303 17.40 -4.73 -11.00
C PHE A 303 18.03 -4.50 -9.62
N VAL A 304 17.35 -4.92 -8.56
CA VAL A 304 17.84 -4.79 -7.18
C VAL A 304 19.14 -5.57 -6.99
N GLN A 305 19.19 -6.82 -7.45
CA GLN A 305 20.40 -7.64 -7.42
C GLN A 305 21.55 -6.98 -8.18
N HIS A 306 21.28 -6.46 -9.38
CA HIS A 306 22.28 -5.77 -10.20
C HIS A 306 22.92 -4.58 -9.49
N ILE A 307 22.15 -3.80 -8.72
CA ILE A 307 22.68 -2.66 -7.96
C ILE A 307 23.78 -3.09 -6.97
N PHE A 308 23.64 -4.26 -6.35
CA PHE A 308 24.60 -4.77 -5.36
C PHE A 308 25.73 -5.60 -5.97
N GLU A 309 25.61 -6.08 -7.20
CA GLU A 309 26.61 -6.94 -7.84
C GLU A 309 27.44 -6.23 -8.92
N ASN A 310 26.88 -5.23 -9.59
CA ASN A 310 27.54 -4.58 -10.72
C ASN A 310 28.52 -3.49 -10.25
N PRO A 311 29.82 -3.56 -10.60
CA PRO A 311 30.81 -2.58 -10.16
C PRO A 311 30.50 -1.14 -10.60
N THR A 312 29.98 -0.96 -11.83
CA THR A 312 29.63 0.38 -12.35
C THR A 312 28.46 0.97 -11.57
N ALA A 313 27.44 0.19 -11.25
CA ALA A 313 26.32 0.63 -10.42
C ALA A 313 26.80 1.02 -9.01
N GLN A 314 27.64 0.20 -8.38
CA GLN A 314 28.20 0.50 -7.06
C GLN A 314 29.07 1.78 -7.06
N GLN A 315 29.93 1.95 -8.07
CA GLN A 315 30.74 3.16 -8.22
C GLN A 315 29.87 4.41 -8.45
N PHE A 316 28.80 4.29 -9.22
CA PHE A 316 27.85 5.38 -9.42
C PHE A 316 27.12 5.76 -8.13
N LEU A 317 26.65 4.78 -7.35
CA LEU A 317 26.06 5.03 -6.03
C LEU A 317 27.03 5.69 -5.07
N GLU A 318 28.29 5.24 -5.02
CA GLU A 318 29.33 5.87 -4.21
C GLU A 318 29.57 7.32 -4.64
N TRP A 319 29.66 7.57 -5.94
CA TRP A 319 29.78 8.91 -6.50
C TRP A 319 28.59 9.80 -6.13
N ALA A 320 27.38 9.25 -6.00
CA ALA A 320 26.16 10.02 -5.72
C ALA A 320 26.00 10.43 -4.25
N LYS A 321 26.79 9.87 -3.31
CA LYS A 321 26.62 10.05 -1.86
C LYS A 321 26.65 11.50 -1.37
N ASP A 322 27.38 12.36 -2.05
CA ASP A 322 27.53 13.78 -1.71
C ASP A 322 26.90 14.71 -2.76
N THR A 323 25.82 14.24 -3.40
CA THR A 323 24.94 15.06 -4.24
C THR A 323 23.70 15.52 -3.47
N TYR A 324 22.92 16.43 -4.05
CA TYR A 324 21.65 16.91 -3.50
C TYR A 324 20.46 16.14 -4.07
N SER A 325 19.59 15.64 -3.19
CA SER A 325 18.47 14.75 -3.55
C SER A 325 18.89 13.63 -4.52
N PRO A 326 19.85 12.75 -4.13
CA PRO A 326 20.26 11.61 -4.95
C PRO A 326 19.09 10.71 -5.36
N ASP A 327 18.10 10.57 -4.49
CA ASP A 327 16.86 9.84 -4.73
C ASP A 327 16.08 10.33 -5.97
N GLU A 328 16.27 11.58 -6.40
CA GLU A 328 15.62 12.14 -7.60
C GLU A 328 16.44 12.00 -8.89
N HIS A 329 17.57 11.29 -8.89
CA HIS A 329 18.35 11.07 -10.11
C HIS A 329 19.07 9.73 -10.22
N ILE A 330 19.37 9.04 -9.11
CA ILE A 330 20.08 7.75 -9.19
C ILE A 330 19.20 6.68 -9.85
N TRP A 331 17.92 6.58 -9.47
CA TRP A 331 17.04 5.53 -9.95
C TRP A 331 16.72 5.76 -11.42
N ALA A 332 16.34 7.00 -11.74
CA ALA A 332 16.11 7.45 -13.10
C ALA A 332 17.34 7.19 -13.99
N THR A 333 18.55 7.44 -13.51
CA THR A 333 19.77 7.20 -14.29
C THR A 333 20.06 5.71 -14.47
N LEU A 334 20.04 4.91 -13.39
CA LEU A 334 20.24 3.47 -13.44
C LEU A 334 19.24 2.78 -14.39
N ASN A 335 17.98 3.21 -14.38
CA ASN A 335 16.94 2.68 -15.25
C ASN A 335 17.14 3.00 -16.75
N ARG A 336 18.15 3.78 -17.10
CA ARG A 336 18.50 4.15 -18.48
C ARG A 336 19.90 3.68 -18.87
N MET A 337 20.61 2.99 -17.98
CA MET A 337 21.95 2.48 -18.26
C MET A 337 21.87 1.15 -19.05
N PRO A 338 22.59 1.01 -20.17
CA PRO A 338 22.65 -0.24 -20.92
C PRO A 338 23.15 -1.39 -20.03
N GLY A 339 22.48 -2.54 -20.13
CA GLY A 339 22.83 -3.74 -19.35
C GLY A 339 22.23 -3.81 -17.95
N VAL A 340 21.53 -2.76 -17.48
CA VAL A 340 20.76 -2.81 -16.24
C VAL A 340 19.44 -3.59 -16.47
N PRO A 341 19.11 -4.62 -15.66
CA PRO A 341 17.89 -5.39 -15.83
C PRO A 341 16.61 -4.55 -15.75
N GLY A 342 15.72 -4.74 -16.72
CA GLY A 342 14.45 -4.01 -16.82
C GLY A 342 14.58 -2.53 -17.21
N ALA A 343 15.79 -2.05 -17.51
CA ALA A 343 16.03 -0.69 -17.97
C ALA A 343 15.44 -0.42 -19.35
N VAL A 344 15.14 0.85 -19.60
CA VAL A 344 14.64 1.33 -20.90
C VAL A 344 15.72 2.15 -21.63
N PRO A 345 15.71 2.21 -22.98
CA PRO A 345 16.77 2.90 -23.72
C PRO A 345 16.92 4.38 -23.36
N GLN A 346 18.14 4.91 -23.51
CA GLN A 346 18.47 6.32 -23.21
C GLN A 346 17.76 7.35 -24.08
N ASN A 347 17.24 6.93 -25.24
CA ASN A 347 16.62 7.84 -26.19
C ASN A 347 15.39 8.54 -25.57
N ASP A 348 15.21 9.83 -25.89
CA ASP A 348 14.13 10.66 -25.36
C ASP A 348 12.73 10.11 -25.60
N LYS A 349 12.55 9.28 -26.64
CA LYS A 349 11.28 8.60 -26.92
C LYS A 349 10.81 7.69 -25.78
N PHE A 350 11.71 7.28 -24.89
CA PHE A 350 11.39 6.46 -23.72
C PHE A 350 11.30 7.29 -22.43
N GLN A 351 11.27 8.62 -22.50
CA GLN A 351 11.04 9.44 -21.31
C GLN A 351 9.67 9.10 -20.69
N LEU A 352 9.66 8.98 -19.37
CA LEU A 352 8.46 8.77 -18.58
C LEU A 352 8.37 9.88 -17.55
N SER A 353 7.33 10.71 -17.65
CA SER A 353 6.96 11.67 -16.61
C SER A 353 6.36 10.95 -15.40
N ASP A 354 6.16 11.69 -14.31
CA ASP A 354 5.44 11.22 -13.12
C ASP A 354 4.02 10.74 -13.44
N MET A 355 3.30 11.46 -14.32
CA MET A 355 1.96 11.09 -14.75
C MET A 355 1.91 9.83 -15.62
N ASN A 356 2.97 9.51 -16.36
CA ASN A 356 3.03 8.33 -17.22
C ASN A 356 3.62 7.10 -16.51
N ALA A 357 4.49 7.31 -15.52
CA ALA A 357 5.04 6.22 -14.72
C ALA A 357 3.99 5.64 -13.76
N LEU A 358 4.12 4.35 -13.42
CA LEU A 358 3.21 3.65 -12.51
C LEU A 358 3.36 3.94 -11.00
N PRO A 359 4.56 4.20 -10.42
CA PRO A 359 4.74 4.07 -8.97
C PRO A 359 3.88 5.00 -8.13
N ARG A 360 3.73 6.27 -8.54
CA ARG A 360 3.17 7.29 -7.67
C ARG A 360 2.41 8.38 -8.40
N LEU A 361 1.15 8.58 -7.99
CA LEU A 361 0.38 9.77 -8.31
C LEU A 361 0.66 10.87 -7.28
N VAL A 362 1.05 12.05 -7.75
CA VAL A 362 1.33 13.23 -6.92
C VAL A 362 0.74 14.46 -7.59
N LYS A 363 0.00 15.29 -6.83
CA LYS A 363 -0.40 16.63 -7.32
C LYS A 363 0.55 17.70 -6.76
N TRP A 364 1.15 18.45 -7.66
CA TRP A 364 1.92 19.66 -7.38
C TRP A 364 1.07 20.92 -7.56
N ALA A 365 1.02 21.77 -6.53
CA ALA A 365 0.18 22.96 -6.46
C ALA A 365 0.28 23.88 -7.70
N TYR A 366 1.49 24.02 -8.25
CA TYR A 366 1.76 24.91 -9.38
C TYR A 366 1.39 24.32 -10.76
N MET A 367 0.94 23.07 -10.81
CA MET A 367 0.44 22.40 -12.03
C MET A 367 -1.06 22.07 -11.94
N GLU A 368 -1.70 22.34 -10.81
CA GLU A 368 -3.14 22.13 -10.64
C GLU A 368 -3.94 23.12 -11.49
N GLY A 369 -5.08 22.68 -12.04
CA GLY A 369 -5.95 23.58 -12.78
C GLY A 369 -7.08 22.87 -13.53
N ASP A 370 -7.65 23.60 -14.49
CA ASP A 370 -8.71 23.09 -15.35
C ASP A 370 -8.12 22.10 -16.37
N THR A 371 -8.44 20.81 -16.22
CA THR A 371 -7.92 19.75 -17.09
C THR A 371 -8.41 19.88 -18.53
N SER A 372 -9.58 20.51 -18.75
CA SER A 372 -10.07 20.83 -20.09
C SER A 372 -9.25 21.93 -20.78
N LYS A 373 -8.40 22.65 -20.02
CA LYS A 373 -7.52 23.72 -20.50
C LYS A 373 -6.03 23.36 -20.40
N GLY A 374 -5.70 22.07 -20.23
CA GLY A 374 -4.33 21.57 -20.30
C GLY A 374 -3.62 21.40 -18.96
N ALA A 375 -4.29 21.59 -17.82
CA ALA A 375 -3.73 21.13 -16.55
C ALA A 375 -3.68 19.59 -16.51
N PRO A 376 -2.59 18.96 -15.99
CA PRO A 376 -2.50 17.51 -15.87
C PRO A 376 -3.51 16.93 -14.88
N TYR A 377 -3.98 17.72 -13.92
CA TYR A 377 -4.91 17.27 -12.88
C TYR A 377 -5.71 18.42 -12.24
N PRO A 378 -6.91 18.12 -11.71
CA PRO A 378 -7.77 19.11 -11.08
C PRO A 378 -7.16 19.64 -9.78
N PRO A 379 -7.63 20.81 -9.29
CA PRO A 379 -7.21 21.38 -8.01
C PRO A 379 -7.32 20.39 -6.84
N CYS A 380 -6.40 20.53 -5.89
CA CYS A 380 -6.42 19.78 -4.63
C CYS A 380 -7.66 20.15 -3.82
N THR A 381 -8.36 19.15 -3.28
CA THR A 381 -9.52 19.39 -2.40
C THR A 381 -9.16 19.36 -0.91
N GLY A 382 -7.95 18.92 -0.57
CA GLY A 382 -7.38 18.96 0.78
C GLY A 382 -6.51 20.20 1.02
N LYS A 383 -5.24 20.00 1.38
CA LYS A 383 -4.28 21.09 1.70
C LYS A 383 -2.92 20.87 1.06
N HIS A 384 -2.21 21.93 0.74
CA HIS A 384 -0.83 21.83 0.26
C HIS A 384 0.19 21.88 1.41
N GLN A 385 1.18 21.01 1.36
CA GLN A 385 2.37 21.08 2.21
C GLN A 385 3.63 20.96 1.35
N ARG A 386 4.46 22.01 1.36
CA ARG A 386 5.66 22.12 0.50
C ARG A 386 5.31 21.89 -0.98
N SER A 387 4.25 22.54 -1.44
CA SER A 387 3.72 22.46 -2.81
C SER A 387 3.15 21.11 -3.25
N VAL A 388 3.08 20.11 -2.37
CA VAL A 388 2.42 18.81 -2.66
C VAL A 388 1.04 18.79 -2.03
N CYS A 389 0.02 18.37 -2.78
CA CYS A 389 -1.33 18.15 -2.27
C CYS A 389 -1.34 17.00 -1.25
N ILE A 390 -1.91 17.28 -0.09
CA ILE A 390 -2.43 16.28 0.84
C ILE A 390 -3.89 16.11 0.45
N TYR A 391 -4.23 14.95 -0.11
CA TYR A 391 -5.52 14.69 -0.73
C TYR A 391 -6.68 14.82 0.25
N GLY A 392 -7.79 15.37 -0.23
CA GLY A 392 -9.08 15.36 0.43
C GLY A 392 -10.06 14.38 -0.22
N ALA A 393 -11.24 14.20 0.40
CA ALA A 393 -12.25 13.25 -0.10
C ALA A 393 -12.71 13.56 -1.54
N GLY A 394 -12.71 14.84 -1.92
CA GLY A 394 -13.09 15.29 -3.27
C GLY A 394 -12.05 14.95 -4.35
N ASP A 395 -10.84 14.53 -3.98
CA ASP A 395 -9.82 14.08 -4.94
C ASP A 395 -10.02 12.62 -5.39
N LEU A 396 -10.76 11.81 -4.62
CA LEU A 396 -10.89 10.37 -4.83
C LEU A 396 -11.52 9.97 -6.17
N PRO A 397 -12.61 10.60 -6.67
CA PRO A 397 -13.21 10.22 -7.94
C PRO A 397 -12.23 10.27 -9.11
N TRP A 398 -11.43 11.33 -9.16
CA TRP A 398 -10.44 11.52 -10.21
C TRP A 398 -9.21 10.62 -9.99
N MET A 399 -8.77 10.50 -8.74
CA MET A 399 -7.60 9.70 -8.36
C MET A 399 -7.76 8.22 -8.75
N LEU A 400 -8.93 7.62 -8.50
CA LEU A 400 -9.16 6.20 -8.78
C LEU A 400 -9.23 5.87 -10.28
N GLN A 401 -9.40 6.89 -11.13
CA GLN A 401 -9.34 6.73 -12.59
C GLN A 401 -7.89 6.68 -13.13
N GLN A 402 -6.90 7.02 -12.31
CA GLN A 402 -5.50 7.05 -12.73
C GLN A 402 -4.88 5.64 -12.69
N HIS A 403 -3.90 5.37 -13.55
CA HIS A 403 -3.25 4.05 -13.65
C HIS A 403 -2.20 3.79 -12.57
N HIS A 404 -1.83 4.80 -11.77
CA HIS A 404 -0.82 4.66 -10.74
C HIS A 404 -1.21 3.61 -9.69
N LEU A 405 -0.21 3.03 -9.06
CA LEU A 405 -0.39 1.97 -8.06
C LEU A 405 -0.69 2.54 -6.68
N LEU A 406 -0.02 3.63 -6.33
CA LEU A 406 -0.20 4.35 -5.08
C LEU A 406 -0.24 5.87 -5.33
N ALA A 407 -0.72 6.63 -4.35
CA ALA A 407 -0.76 8.10 -4.37
C ALA A 407 -0.07 8.71 -3.14
N ASN A 408 0.37 9.97 -3.26
CA ASN A 408 1.03 10.77 -2.21
C ASN A 408 0.54 12.23 -2.29
N LYS A 409 0.06 12.87 -1.22
CA LYS A 409 0.15 12.49 0.21
C LYS A 409 -1.23 12.32 0.85
N PHE A 410 -1.28 11.53 1.91
CA PHE A 410 -2.42 11.41 2.80
C PHE A 410 -2.04 11.80 4.23
N ASP A 411 -2.94 12.50 4.91
CA ASP A 411 -2.78 12.87 6.31
C ASP A 411 -4.13 12.78 7.04
N PRO A 412 -4.26 11.93 8.06
CA PRO A 412 -5.47 11.82 8.87
C PRO A 412 -5.87 13.16 9.52
N MET A 413 -4.91 14.05 9.76
CA MET A 413 -5.15 15.36 10.33
C MET A 413 -5.59 16.41 9.29
N VAL A 414 -5.58 16.07 8.00
CA VAL A 414 -6.09 16.91 6.92
C VAL A 414 -7.45 16.42 6.46
N ASP A 415 -7.56 15.13 6.12
CA ASP A 415 -8.82 14.53 5.70
C ASP A 415 -8.80 13.02 5.94
N ASP A 416 -9.48 12.58 7.00
CA ASP A 416 -9.59 11.15 7.28
C ASP A 416 -10.57 10.43 6.38
N VAL A 417 -11.59 11.16 5.92
CA VAL A 417 -12.66 10.62 5.09
C VAL A 417 -12.06 10.13 3.78
N ALA A 418 -11.10 10.87 3.23
CA ALA A 418 -10.34 10.45 2.06
C ALA A 418 -9.69 9.07 2.25
N ILE A 419 -9.08 8.82 3.41
CA ILE A 419 -8.37 7.58 3.69
C ILE A 419 -9.36 6.46 4.00
N GLN A 420 -10.39 6.72 4.81
CA GLN A 420 -11.42 5.74 5.17
C GLN A 420 -12.17 5.23 3.92
N CYS A 421 -12.60 6.14 3.04
CA CYS A 421 -13.32 5.76 1.84
C CYS A 421 -12.44 5.01 0.84
N LEU A 422 -11.15 5.33 0.76
CA LEU A 422 -10.20 4.59 -0.07
C LEU A 422 -9.95 3.18 0.49
N GLU A 423 -9.83 3.04 1.81
CA GLU A 423 -9.73 1.74 2.48
C GLU A 423 -10.96 0.86 2.25
N GLU A 424 -12.16 1.41 2.46
CA GLU A 424 -13.42 0.71 2.26
C GLU A 424 -13.57 0.29 0.80
N HIS A 425 -13.30 1.20 -0.14
CA HIS A 425 -13.37 0.92 -1.57
C HIS A 425 -12.42 -0.19 -1.98
N LEU A 426 -11.13 -0.09 -1.63
CA LEU A 426 -10.14 -1.11 -2.01
C LEU A 426 -10.41 -2.45 -1.32
N ARG A 427 -10.85 -2.43 -0.05
CA ARG A 427 -11.24 -3.65 0.66
C ARG A 427 -12.41 -4.33 -0.01
N HIS A 428 -13.48 -3.58 -0.29
CA HIS A 428 -14.66 -4.11 -0.97
C HIS A 428 -14.31 -4.64 -2.36
N SER A 429 -13.53 -3.89 -3.14
CA SER A 429 -13.05 -4.31 -4.47
C SER A 429 -12.20 -5.58 -4.41
N ALA A 430 -11.36 -5.75 -3.40
CA ALA A 430 -10.54 -6.96 -3.24
C ALA A 430 -11.38 -8.20 -2.88
N LEU A 431 -12.39 -8.05 -2.01
CA LEU A 431 -13.21 -9.16 -1.54
C LEU A 431 -14.31 -9.56 -2.54
N TYR A 432 -14.89 -8.59 -3.25
CA TYR A 432 -16.09 -8.80 -4.07
C TYR A 432 -15.90 -8.44 -5.55
N GLY A 433 -14.78 -7.82 -5.93
CA GLY A 433 -14.49 -7.47 -7.31
C GLY A 433 -14.46 -8.71 -8.22
N ARG A 434 -15.03 -8.59 -9.42
CA ARG A 434 -15.02 -9.69 -10.40
C ARG A 434 -13.59 -9.91 -10.91
N GLY A 435 -13.11 -11.15 -10.79
CA GLY A 435 -11.80 -11.56 -11.27
C GLY A 435 -10.92 -12.24 -10.23
N LEU A 436 -11.46 -12.72 -9.11
CA LEU A 436 -10.80 -13.80 -8.35
C LEU A 436 -10.87 -15.12 -9.13
#